data_AF-A0AAV4UPM0-F1
#
_entry.id   AF-A0AAV4UPM0-F1
#
_cell.length_a   1.000
_cell.length_b   1.000
_cell.length_c   1.000
_cell.angle_alpha   90.00
_cell.angle_beta   90.00
_cell.angle_gamma   90.00
#
_symmetry.space_group_name_H-M   'P 1'
#
loop_
_entity.id
_entity.type
_entity.pdbx_description
1 polymer ?
#
loop_
_entity_poly.entity_id
_entity_poly.type
_entity_poly.pdbx_seq_one_letter_code
_entity_poly.pdbx_strand_id
1 'polypeptide(L)'
;VAEKKGSGGVCSGGGVGMVCGVCVYVEVQVRGGGGVQVQVVGQVVERLEMITDLLGTPSEDDTKTACLGARSHMMRRPHKANSMAALYSLSSQATHEAVHLLCQMLVFNPDKRISCADALTHPYMDEGRLRYHSCMCRCCQTTPAGRQYIADFEPVSPQVFDDCFEKDLTSVIQVKDRLYHFIHDRYKGLYRMPLCINPHSAAFKSFTREFPQNNHIISLYK
;
A
#
# COMPACT_ATOMS: atom_id res chain seq x y z
N VAL A 1 32.40 -15.12 -18.24
CA VAL A 1 31.25 -15.82 -18.86
C VAL A 1 30.16 -15.91 -17.79
N ALA A 2 29.36 -14.86 -17.68
CA ALA A 2 28.25 -14.78 -16.74
C ALA A 2 26.98 -15.07 -17.52
N GLU A 3 26.42 -16.26 -17.32
CA GLU A 3 25.16 -16.67 -17.92
C GLU A 3 24.02 -15.99 -17.14
N LYS A 4 23.49 -14.91 -17.72
CA LYS A 4 22.16 -14.38 -17.38
C LYS A 4 21.13 -15.46 -17.67
N LYS A 5 20.65 -16.18 -16.66
CA LYS A 5 19.31 -16.78 -16.72
C LYS A 5 18.31 -15.76 -16.19
N GLY A 6 17.60 -15.16 -17.12
CA GLY A 6 16.38 -14.43 -16.84
C GLY A 6 15.32 -15.39 -16.34
N SER A 7 14.81 -15.11 -15.15
CA SER A 7 13.46 -15.49 -14.75
C SER A 7 12.80 -14.21 -14.24
N GLY A 8 12.03 -13.57 -15.12
CA GLY A 8 11.06 -12.56 -14.73
C GLY A 8 10.03 -13.24 -13.84
N GLY A 9 10.16 -13.04 -12.53
CA GLY A 9 9.16 -13.39 -11.54
C GLY A 9 8.65 -12.10 -10.93
N VAL A 10 7.67 -11.47 -11.57
CA VAL A 10 6.84 -10.45 -10.91
C VAL A 10 5.93 -11.22 -9.95
N CYS A 11 6.45 -11.60 -8.79
CA CYS A 11 5.68 -12.15 -7.68
C CYS A 11 5.45 -11.05 -6.64
N SER A 12 4.86 -9.93 -7.07
CA SER A 12 4.26 -8.94 -6.16
C SER A 12 2.77 -8.85 -6.49
N GLY A 13 2.05 -9.96 -6.28
CA GLY A 13 0.59 -9.99 -6.40
C GLY A 13 -0.09 -9.24 -5.25
N GLY A 14 -1.41 -9.03 -5.36
CA GLY A 14 -2.24 -8.26 -4.42
C GLY A 14 -2.13 -8.67 -2.94
N GLY A 15 -1.59 -9.86 -2.64
CA GLY A 15 -1.24 -10.28 -1.29
C GLY A 15 -0.27 -9.33 -0.58
N VAL A 16 0.72 -8.75 -1.25
CA VAL A 16 1.69 -7.81 -0.62
C VAL A 16 0.98 -6.53 -0.16
N GLY A 17 0.02 -6.04 -0.95
CA GLY A 17 -0.80 -4.88 -0.60
C GLY A 17 -1.68 -5.14 0.63
N MET A 18 -2.26 -6.34 0.75
CA MET A 18 -3.05 -6.71 1.93
C MET A 18 -2.24 -6.79 3.22
N VAL A 19 -1.01 -7.31 3.18
CA VAL A 19 -0.14 -7.35 4.39
C VAL A 19 0.25 -5.93 4.81
N CYS A 20 0.55 -5.05 3.85
CA CYS A 20 0.77 -3.64 4.13
C CYS A 20 -0.49 -2.99 4.75
N GLY A 21 -1.68 -3.26 4.19
CA GLY A 21 -2.96 -2.81 4.75
C GLY A 21 -3.22 -3.31 6.16
N VAL A 22 -2.86 -4.56 6.47
CA VAL A 22 -2.96 -5.13 7.82
C VAL A 22 -1.96 -4.51 8.78
N CYS A 23 -0.71 -4.28 8.36
CA CYS A 23 0.27 -3.57 9.17
C CYS A 23 -0.24 -2.16 9.51
N VAL A 24 -0.81 -1.44 8.54
CA VAL A 24 -1.45 -0.13 8.77
C VAL A 24 -2.65 -0.26 9.71
N TYR A 25 -3.51 -1.27 9.53
CA TYR A 25 -4.68 -1.47 10.39
C TYR A 25 -4.28 -1.79 11.84
N VAL A 26 -3.30 -2.68 12.05
CA VAL A 26 -2.74 -2.99 13.37
C VAL A 26 -2.09 -1.73 13.96
N GLU A 27 -1.37 -0.93 13.18
CA GLU A 27 -0.83 0.35 13.64
C GLU A 27 -1.92 1.35 14.04
N VAL A 28 -3.01 1.45 13.28
CA VAL A 28 -4.15 2.35 13.57
C VAL A 28 -4.89 1.92 14.83
N GLN A 29 -5.09 0.62 15.03
CA GLN A 29 -5.79 0.07 16.20
C GLN A 29 -4.92 0.15 17.47
N VAL A 30 -3.60 -0.05 17.36
CA VAL A 30 -2.64 0.13 18.45
C VAL A 30 -2.47 1.62 18.82
N ARG A 31 -2.70 2.55 17.87
CA ARG A 31 -2.66 4.00 18.10
C ARG A 31 -3.83 4.56 18.92
N GLY A 32 -4.80 3.75 19.33
CA GLY A 32 -5.88 4.13 20.26
C GLY A 32 -5.43 4.37 21.72
N GLY A 33 -4.18 4.07 22.08
CA GLY A 33 -3.63 4.41 23.39
C GLY A 33 -2.25 3.81 23.62
N GLY A 34 -1.22 4.66 23.73
CA GLY A 34 0.14 4.25 24.10
C GLY A 34 0.97 3.76 22.91
N GLY A 35 1.84 4.63 22.39
CA GLY A 35 2.65 4.34 21.21
C GLY A 35 3.55 3.12 21.37
N VAL A 36 3.35 2.13 20.50
CA VAL A 36 4.45 1.27 20.05
C VAL A 36 4.94 1.89 18.74
N GLN A 37 6.11 2.50 18.78
CA GLN A 37 6.82 2.82 17.56
C GLN A 37 7.19 1.49 16.90
N VAL A 38 6.57 1.18 15.76
CA VAL A 38 7.23 0.35 14.75
C VAL A 38 8.32 1.24 14.15
N GLN A 39 9.38 1.48 14.94
CA GLN A 39 10.58 2.13 14.47
C GLN A 39 11.11 1.25 13.34
N VAL A 40 11.11 1.74 12.10
CA VAL A 40 11.68 1.05 10.93
C VAL A 40 13.21 1.13 11.02
N VAL A 41 13.78 0.64 12.12
CA VAL A 41 15.21 0.49 12.35
C VAL A 41 15.38 -0.83 13.09
N GLY A 42 15.55 -1.90 12.32
CA GLY A 42 15.78 -3.25 12.83
C GLY A 42 16.19 -4.16 11.67
N GLN A 43 17.12 -5.10 11.93
CA GLN A 43 17.58 -6.03 10.91
C GLN A 43 16.39 -6.89 10.43
N VAL A 44 16.31 -7.21 9.14
CA VAL A 44 15.20 -7.97 8.51
C VAL A 44 14.87 -9.26 9.26
N VAL A 45 15.89 -9.85 9.90
CA VAL A 45 15.78 -11.05 10.73
C VAL A 45 14.89 -10.83 11.96
N GLU A 46 15.09 -9.76 12.72
CA GLU A 46 14.31 -9.46 13.92
C GLU A 46 12.81 -9.24 13.62
N ARG A 47 12.51 -8.67 12.44
CA ARG A 47 11.14 -8.54 11.94
C ARG A 47 10.49 -9.90 11.66
N LEU A 48 11.22 -10.82 11.05
CA LEU A 48 10.74 -12.19 10.82
C LEU A 48 10.50 -12.92 12.15
N GLU A 49 11.30 -12.64 13.18
CA GLU A 49 11.13 -13.23 14.50
C GLU A 49 9.81 -12.78 15.15
N MET A 50 9.49 -11.48 15.15
CA MET A 50 8.20 -11.01 15.68
C MET A 50 6.98 -11.60 14.95
N ILE A 51 7.07 -11.75 13.63
CA ILE A 51 6.00 -12.37 12.83
C ILE A 51 5.86 -13.87 13.19
N THR A 52 6.98 -14.57 13.35
CA THR A 52 7.01 -15.99 13.73
C THR A 52 6.54 -16.20 15.18
N ASP A 53 6.76 -15.22 16.06
CA ASP A 53 6.30 -15.26 17.45
C ASP A 53 4.79 -15.08 17.55
N LEU A 54 4.19 -14.31 16.63
CA LEU A 54 2.76 -14.11 16.54
C LEU A 54 2.05 -15.29 15.86
N LEU A 55 2.55 -15.73 14.70
CA LEU A 55 1.89 -16.70 13.83
C LEU A 55 2.31 -18.15 14.08
N GLY A 56 3.41 -18.37 14.81
CA GLY A 56 4.04 -19.66 14.98
C GLY A 56 5.02 -20.01 13.84
N THR A 57 5.67 -21.15 13.96
CA THR A 57 6.62 -21.64 12.95
C THR A 57 5.85 -22.19 11.73
N PRO A 58 6.06 -21.64 10.52
CA PRO A 58 5.37 -22.12 9.32
C PRO A 58 5.81 -23.54 8.91
N SER A 59 4.93 -24.23 8.19
CA SER A 59 5.26 -25.51 7.55
C SER A 59 6.18 -25.32 6.34
N GLU A 60 6.76 -26.42 5.82
CA GLU A 60 7.52 -26.36 4.56
C GLU A 60 6.65 -25.89 3.39
N ASP A 61 5.38 -26.30 3.35
CA ASP A 61 4.42 -25.84 2.34
C ASP A 61 4.16 -24.34 2.40
N ASP A 62 4.28 -23.73 3.58
CA ASP A 62 4.05 -22.29 3.76
C ASP A 62 5.24 -21.43 3.37
N THR A 63 6.42 -22.03 3.24
CA THR A 63 7.68 -21.35 2.90
C THR A 63 8.13 -21.60 1.46
N LYS A 64 7.27 -22.21 0.63
CA LYS A 64 7.57 -22.51 -0.80
C LYS A 64 7.96 -21.29 -1.62
N THR A 65 7.34 -20.15 -1.36
CA THR A 65 7.58 -18.89 -2.07
C THR A 65 8.70 -18.05 -1.44
N ALA A 66 9.21 -18.46 -0.27
CA ALA A 66 10.27 -17.74 0.42
C ALA A 66 11.65 -18.01 -0.20
N CYS A 67 12.55 -17.03 -0.09
CA CYS A 67 13.93 -17.23 -0.50
C CYS A 67 14.65 -18.23 0.41
N LEU A 68 15.66 -18.92 -0.14
CA LEU A 68 16.40 -19.97 0.58
C LEU A 68 16.96 -19.50 1.92
N GLY A 69 17.51 -18.28 1.97
CA GLY A 69 18.07 -17.70 3.20
C GLY A 69 17.02 -17.53 4.30
N ALA A 70 15.82 -17.07 3.97
CA ALA A 70 14.72 -16.92 4.91
C ALA A 70 14.20 -18.28 5.38
N ARG A 71 13.96 -19.23 4.45
CA ARG A 71 13.50 -20.58 4.80
C ARG A 71 14.50 -21.30 5.73
N SER A 72 15.79 -21.26 5.41
CA SER A 72 16.82 -21.86 6.26
C SER A 72 16.95 -21.16 7.62
N HIS A 73 16.68 -19.86 7.72
CA HIS A 73 16.65 -19.17 9.01
C HIS A 73 15.47 -19.63 9.87
N MET A 74 14.26 -19.72 9.29
CA MET A 74 13.04 -20.11 9.99
C MET A 74 13.08 -21.57 10.46
N MET A 75 13.60 -22.49 9.62
CA MET A 75 13.67 -23.92 9.94
C MET A 75 14.75 -24.30 10.96
N ARG A 76 15.74 -23.42 11.20
CA ARG A 76 16.77 -23.62 12.24
C ARG A 76 16.28 -23.29 13.64
N ARG A 77 15.12 -22.65 13.77
CA ARG A 77 14.59 -22.17 15.05
C ARG A 77 13.71 -23.27 15.68
N PRO A 78 13.62 -23.31 17.03
CA PRO A 78 12.70 -24.22 17.70
C PRO A 78 11.26 -23.93 17.28
N HIS A 79 10.47 -24.98 17.10
CA HIS A 79 9.08 -24.87 16.69
C HIS A 79 8.27 -24.11 17.75
N LYS A 80 7.59 -23.03 17.32
CA LYS A 80 6.70 -22.22 18.14
C LYS A 80 5.26 -22.47 17.70
N ALA A 81 4.37 -22.73 18.67
CA ALA A 81 2.94 -22.81 18.41
C ALA A 81 2.38 -21.42 18.07
N ASN A 82 1.27 -21.38 17.33
CA ASN A 82 0.58 -20.15 17.00
C ASN A 82 0.03 -19.46 18.24
N SER A 83 0.36 -18.18 18.44
CA SER A 83 -0.12 -17.42 19.60
C SER A 83 -1.36 -16.62 19.23
N MET A 84 -2.48 -17.31 19.00
CA MET A 84 -3.77 -16.66 18.76
C MET A 84 -4.16 -15.72 19.92
N ALA A 85 -3.78 -16.07 21.14
CA ALA A 85 -4.02 -15.26 22.34
C ALA A 85 -3.29 -13.90 22.30
N ALA A 86 -2.13 -13.82 21.66
CA ALA A 86 -1.42 -12.56 21.50
C ALA A 86 -2.24 -11.56 20.68
N LEU A 87 -2.94 -12.01 19.64
CA LEU A 87 -3.79 -11.16 18.79
C LEU A 87 -4.96 -10.53 19.57
N TYR A 88 -5.58 -11.28 20.48
CA TYR A 88 -6.61 -10.72 21.36
C TYR A 88 -6.05 -9.71 22.36
N SER A 89 -4.77 -9.82 22.70
CA SER A 89 -4.10 -8.90 23.62
C SER A 89 -3.54 -7.64 22.92
N LEU A 90 -3.51 -7.60 21.58
CA LEU A 90 -3.01 -6.46 20.81
C LEU A 90 -3.90 -5.22 20.94
N SER A 91 -5.21 -5.37 21.18
CA SER A 91 -6.07 -4.23 21.46
C SER A 91 -7.22 -4.61 22.37
N SER A 92 -7.56 -3.74 23.32
CA SER A 92 -8.72 -3.89 24.21
C SER A 92 -10.08 -3.84 23.48
N GLN A 93 -10.07 -3.43 22.21
CA GLN A 93 -11.24 -3.33 21.34
C GLN A 93 -11.28 -4.43 20.26
N ALA A 94 -10.40 -5.44 20.33
CA ALA A 94 -10.35 -6.50 19.34
C ALA A 94 -11.60 -7.39 19.46
N THR A 95 -12.53 -7.26 18.51
CA THR A 95 -13.66 -8.19 18.41
C THR A 95 -13.19 -9.54 17.86
N HIS A 96 -13.98 -10.59 18.08
CA HIS A 96 -13.67 -11.91 17.53
C HIS A 96 -13.61 -11.89 16.00
N GLU A 97 -14.50 -11.13 15.34
CA GLU A 97 -14.47 -11.00 13.88
C GLU A 97 -13.21 -10.27 13.40
N ALA A 98 -12.75 -9.25 14.12
CA ALA A 98 -11.52 -8.53 13.77
C ALA A 98 -10.30 -9.45 13.84
N VAL A 99 -10.17 -10.23 14.91
CA VAL A 99 -9.08 -11.19 15.08
C VAL A 99 -9.15 -12.29 14.03
N HIS A 100 -10.35 -12.80 13.74
CA HIS A 100 -10.54 -13.81 12.71
C HIS A 100 -10.06 -13.33 11.34
N LEU A 101 -10.48 -12.14 10.91
CA LEU A 101 -10.03 -11.55 9.64
C LEU A 101 -8.51 -11.35 9.63
N LEU A 102 -7.94 -10.83 10.73
CA LEU A 102 -6.49 -10.65 10.86
C LEU A 102 -5.72 -11.96 10.69
N CYS A 103 -6.22 -13.07 11.25
CA CYS A 103 -5.59 -14.38 11.09
C CYS A 103 -5.61 -14.86 9.63
N GLN A 104 -6.69 -14.57 8.90
CA GLN A 104 -6.81 -14.93 7.48
C GLN A 104 -5.93 -14.06 6.57
N MET A 105 -5.63 -12.83 6.98
CA MET A 105 -4.73 -11.91 6.25
C MET A 105 -3.25 -12.13 6.59
N LEU A 106 -2.93 -12.45 7.84
CA LEU A 106 -1.57 -12.70 8.34
C LEU A 106 -1.17 -14.16 8.15
N VAL A 107 -1.04 -14.57 6.88
CA VAL A 107 -0.59 -15.92 6.49
C VAL A 107 0.75 -15.84 5.75
N PHE A 108 1.69 -16.74 6.09
CA PHE A 108 3.01 -16.81 5.47
C PHE A 108 2.94 -17.12 3.97
N ASN A 109 2.15 -18.12 3.60
CA ASN A 109 1.93 -18.47 2.22
C ASN A 109 0.98 -17.44 1.55
N PRO A 110 1.43 -16.71 0.52
CA PRO A 110 0.57 -15.76 -0.17
C PRO A 110 -0.62 -16.43 -0.88
N ASP A 111 -0.49 -17.70 -1.30
CA ASP A 111 -1.55 -18.43 -2.01
C ASP A 111 -2.67 -18.89 -1.06
N LYS A 112 -2.37 -19.02 0.24
CA LYS A 112 -3.35 -19.36 1.29
C LYS A 112 -3.97 -18.12 1.94
N ARG A 113 -3.45 -16.93 1.63
CA ARG A 113 -3.95 -15.67 2.19
C ARG A 113 -5.33 -15.37 1.62
N ILE A 114 -6.23 -14.86 2.44
CA ILE A 114 -7.54 -14.38 1.99
C ILE A 114 -7.38 -13.37 0.84
N SER A 115 -8.25 -13.43 -0.16
CA SER A 115 -8.25 -12.46 -1.26
C SER A 115 -8.86 -11.12 -0.81
N CYS A 116 -8.58 -10.02 -1.54
CA CYS A 116 -9.21 -8.73 -1.21
C CYS A 116 -10.74 -8.83 -1.28
N ALA A 117 -11.26 -9.51 -2.30
CA ALA A 117 -12.70 -9.68 -2.48
C ALA A 117 -13.32 -10.43 -1.30
N ASP A 118 -12.72 -11.55 -0.89
CA ASP A 118 -13.21 -12.34 0.23
C ASP A 118 -13.08 -11.58 1.56
N ALA A 119 -11.98 -10.84 1.76
CA ALA A 119 -11.78 -10.01 2.94
C ALA A 119 -12.83 -8.91 3.05
N LEU A 120 -13.25 -8.32 1.93
CA LEU A 120 -14.34 -7.35 1.91
C LEU A 120 -15.67 -8.01 2.28
N THR A 121 -15.94 -9.24 1.87
CA THR A 121 -17.18 -9.96 2.29
C THR A 121 -17.21 -10.39 3.76
N HIS A 122 -16.11 -10.21 4.50
CA HIS A 122 -16.04 -10.61 5.90
C HIS A 122 -16.95 -9.74 6.80
N PRO A 123 -17.71 -10.32 7.75
CA PRO A 123 -18.65 -9.57 8.60
C PRO A 123 -18.06 -8.36 9.32
N TYR A 124 -16.77 -8.46 9.67
CA TYR A 124 -16.02 -7.35 10.26
C TYR A 124 -16.03 -6.06 9.42
N MET A 125 -16.08 -6.18 8.08
CA MET A 125 -16.08 -5.04 7.16
C MET A 125 -17.46 -4.37 7.04
N ASP A 126 -18.55 -5.03 7.44
CA ASP A 126 -19.91 -4.51 7.26
C ASP A 126 -20.13 -3.21 8.02
N GLU A 127 -19.66 -3.13 9.27
CA GLU A 127 -19.81 -1.94 10.09
C GLU A 127 -19.02 -0.75 9.51
N GLY A 128 -17.79 -1.00 9.07
CA GLY A 128 -16.93 0.00 8.42
C GLY A 128 -17.54 0.48 7.10
N ARG A 129 -18.06 -0.45 6.30
CA ARG A 129 -18.75 -0.16 5.03
C ARG A 129 -19.98 0.71 5.29
N LEU A 130 -20.83 0.34 6.24
CA LEU A 130 -22.03 1.11 6.58
C LEU A 130 -21.69 2.50 7.11
N ARG A 131 -20.65 2.67 7.93
CA ARG A 131 -20.21 3.99 8.40
C ARG A 131 -19.67 4.87 7.26
N TYR A 132 -18.81 4.31 6.40
CA TYR A 132 -18.25 5.02 5.25
C TYR A 132 -19.34 5.43 4.25
N HIS A 133 -20.09 4.42 3.80
CA HIS A 133 -21.54 4.39 3.60
C HIS A 133 -22.18 5.70 3.97
N SER A 134 -22.58 5.83 5.23
CA SER A 134 -23.55 6.77 5.78
C SER A 134 -23.15 8.24 5.75
N CYS A 135 -21.86 8.60 5.71
CA CYS A 135 -21.50 10.02 5.82
C CYS A 135 -20.17 10.45 5.18
N MET A 136 -19.28 9.54 4.81
CA MET A 136 -17.92 9.90 4.36
C MET A 136 -17.72 9.76 2.86
N CYS A 137 -18.53 8.92 2.23
CA CYS A 137 -18.40 8.60 0.82
C CYS A 137 -18.89 9.74 -0.09
N ARG A 138 -18.37 9.76 -1.33
CA ARG A 138 -18.84 10.65 -2.40
C ARG A 138 -19.82 9.97 -3.37
N CYS A 139 -20.03 8.66 -3.24
CA CYS A 139 -20.86 7.87 -4.14
C CYS A 139 -22.35 7.88 -3.75
N CYS A 140 -22.67 8.07 -2.48
CA CYS A 140 -24.06 8.19 -2.01
C CYS A 140 -24.48 9.66 -1.92
N GLN A 141 -25.77 9.94 -2.17
CA GLN A 141 -26.29 11.31 -2.22
C GLN A 141 -27.23 11.58 -1.04
N THR A 142 -27.03 12.70 -0.36
CA THR A 142 -27.95 13.16 0.69
C THR A 142 -29.01 14.05 0.05
N THR A 143 -30.26 13.63 0.08
CA THR A 143 -31.42 14.39 -0.40
C THR A 143 -32.31 14.82 0.77
N PRO A 144 -33.23 15.79 0.58
CA PRO A 144 -34.18 16.16 1.65
C PRO A 144 -35.07 15.01 2.14
N ALA A 145 -35.30 14.00 1.32
CA ALA A 145 -36.06 12.79 1.66
C ALA A 145 -35.22 11.72 2.39
N GLY A 146 -33.93 11.97 2.59
CA GLY A 146 -32.99 11.04 3.19
C GLY A 146 -31.82 10.70 2.27
N ARG A 147 -31.01 9.74 2.72
CA ARG A 147 -29.77 9.39 2.05
C ARG A 147 -29.98 8.26 1.06
N GLN A 148 -29.65 8.51 -0.21
CA GLN A 148 -29.74 7.56 -1.31
C GLN A 148 -28.42 6.84 -1.47
N TYR A 149 -28.43 5.52 -1.28
CA TYR A 149 -27.27 4.66 -1.37
C TYR A 149 -27.06 4.17 -2.81
N ILE A 150 -25.79 4.06 -3.21
CA ILE A 150 -25.42 3.41 -4.46
C ILE A 150 -25.73 1.89 -4.37
N ALA A 151 -26.04 1.26 -5.51
CA ALA A 151 -26.38 -0.16 -5.56
C ALA A 151 -25.17 -1.09 -5.33
N ASP A 152 -23.99 -0.64 -5.79
CA ASP A 152 -22.73 -1.36 -5.62
C ASP A 152 -21.78 -0.51 -4.76
N PHE A 153 -21.43 -1.03 -3.59
CA PHE A 153 -20.52 -0.38 -2.65
C PHE A 153 -19.05 -0.61 -2.98
N GLU A 154 -18.74 -1.63 -3.80
CA GLU A 154 -17.37 -2.07 -4.08
C GLU A 154 -17.13 -2.24 -5.58
N PRO A 155 -17.24 -1.16 -6.37
CA PRO A 155 -17.09 -1.23 -7.81
C PRO A 155 -15.66 -1.60 -8.20
N VAL A 156 -15.53 -2.48 -9.20
CA VAL A 156 -14.24 -2.85 -9.79
C VAL A 156 -13.89 -1.87 -10.91
N SER A 157 -12.62 -1.48 -11.01
CA SER A 157 -12.14 -0.69 -12.14
C SER A 157 -12.40 -1.45 -13.45
N PRO A 158 -13.10 -0.88 -14.43
CA PRO A 158 -13.37 -1.56 -15.69
C PRO A 158 -12.11 -1.70 -16.55
N GLN A 159 -11.09 -0.87 -16.28
CA GLN A 159 -9.83 -0.89 -17.00
C GLN A 159 -8.71 -1.34 -16.06
N VAL A 160 -7.91 -2.28 -16.54
CA VAL A 160 -6.65 -2.67 -15.90
C VAL A 160 -5.67 -1.51 -16.05
N PHE A 161 -4.94 -1.20 -14.98
CA PHE A 161 -3.87 -0.21 -15.06
C PHE A 161 -2.73 -0.77 -15.91
N ASP A 162 -2.34 -0.04 -16.96
CA ASP A 162 -1.20 -0.39 -17.80
C ASP A 162 0.08 0.23 -17.21
N ASP A 163 0.98 -0.63 -16.72
CA ASP A 163 2.28 -0.25 -16.18
C ASP A 163 3.41 -0.28 -17.22
N CYS A 164 3.10 -0.59 -18.49
CA CYS A 164 4.13 -0.74 -19.53
C CYS A 164 4.92 0.56 -19.77
N PHE A 165 4.32 1.72 -19.51
CA PHE A 165 5.00 3.01 -19.63
C PHE A 165 6.24 3.12 -18.73
N GLU A 166 6.31 2.39 -17.61
CA GLU A 166 7.46 2.42 -16.70
C GLU A 166 8.72 1.86 -17.36
N LYS A 167 8.57 0.94 -18.32
CA LYS A 167 9.68 0.34 -19.06
C LYS A 167 10.44 1.38 -19.90
N ASP A 168 9.76 2.45 -20.30
CA ASP A 168 10.31 3.52 -21.12
C ASP A 168 10.98 4.63 -20.27
N LEU A 169 10.82 4.61 -18.94
CA LEU A 169 11.36 5.60 -18.02
C LEU A 169 12.80 5.26 -17.58
N THR A 170 13.72 5.24 -18.55
CA THR A 170 15.13 4.84 -18.30
C THR A 170 16.03 5.97 -17.81
N SER A 171 15.56 7.23 -17.89
CA SER A 171 16.34 8.41 -17.50
C SER A 171 15.49 9.49 -16.84
N VAL A 172 16.12 10.29 -15.98
CA VAL A 172 15.47 11.44 -15.32
C VAL A 172 14.93 12.45 -16.34
N ILE A 173 15.56 12.58 -17.50
CA ILE A 173 15.13 13.49 -18.57
C ILE A 173 13.79 13.02 -19.14
N GLN A 174 13.68 11.74 -19.50
CA GLN A 174 12.42 11.16 -20.00
C GLN A 174 11.29 11.28 -18.97
N VAL A 175 11.58 11.05 -17.69
CA VAL A 175 10.59 11.22 -16.61
C VAL A 175 10.10 12.67 -16.55
N LYS A 176 11.01 13.65 -16.62
CA LYS A 176 10.66 15.08 -16.63
C LYS A 176 9.78 15.45 -17.82
N ASP A 177 10.15 15.01 -19.02
CA ASP A 177 9.40 15.30 -20.24
C ASP A 177 8.00 14.67 -20.19
N ARG A 178 7.90 13.41 -19.74
CA ARG A 178 6.61 12.71 -19.62
C ARG A 178 5.70 13.37 -18.59
N LEU A 179 6.24 13.77 -17.44
CA LEU A 179 5.50 14.50 -16.40
C LEU A 179 5.03 15.86 -16.91
N TYR A 180 5.91 16.59 -17.63
CA TYR A 180 5.56 17.86 -18.25
C TYR A 180 4.38 17.73 -19.19
N HIS A 181 4.43 16.78 -20.14
CA HIS A 181 3.34 16.53 -21.07
C HIS A 181 2.05 16.11 -20.36
N PHE A 182 2.15 15.22 -19.36
CA PHE A 182 0.98 14.80 -18.58
C PHE A 182 0.28 15.98 -17.89
N ILE A 183 1.04 16.88 -17.26
CA ILE A 183 0.50 18.09 -16.64
C ILE A 183 -0.06 18.99 -17.74
N HIS A 184 0.71 19.30 -18.79
CA HIS A 184 0.29 20.20 -19.85
C HIS A 184 -1.04 19.76 -20.49
N ASP A 185 -1.17 18.49 -20.85
CA ASP A 185 -2.37 17.94 -21.49
C ASP A 185 -3.59 17.98 -20.55
N ARG A 186 -3.40 17.71 -19.25
CA ARG A 186 -4.46 17.82 -18.23
C ARG A 186 -4.99 19.24 -18.09
N TYR A 187 -4.13 20.25 -18.22
CA TYR A 187 -4.52 21.65 -18.07
C TYR A 187 -4.93 22.32 -19.37
N LYS A 188 -4.57 21.78 -20.54
CA LYS A 188 -4.97 22.34 -21.85
C LYS A 188 -6.50 22.44 -22.04
N GLY A 189 -7.27 21.56 -21.41
CA GLY A 189 -8.74 21.55 -21.46
C GLY A 189 -9.43 22.26 -20.28
N LEU A 190 -8.69 22.66 -19.25
CA LEU A 190 -9.21 23.39 -18.10
C LEU A 190 -8.75 24.84 -18.26
N TYR A 191 -9.64 25.84 -18.30
CA TYR A 191 -9.28 27.28 -18.30
C TYR A 191 -8.58 27.75 -17.01
N ARG A 192 -7.80 26.90 -16.35
CA ARG A 192 -6.93 27.21 -15.23
C ARG A 192 -5.50 27.28 -15.75
N MET A 193 -4.92 28.48 -15.75
CA MET A 193 -3.49 28.61 -15.97
C MET A 193 -2.72 27.81 -14.93
N PRO A 194 -1.70 27.03 -15.32
CA PRO A 194 -0.76 26.44 -14.39
C PRO A 194 -0.17 27.54 -13.50
N LEU A 195 -0.01 27.26 -12.20
CA LEU A 195 0.62 28.20 -11.27
C LEU A 195 2.08 28.40 -11.69
N CYS A 196 2.36 29.55 -12.29
CA CYS A 196 3.70 29.95 -12.68
C CYS A 196 4.43 30.54 -11.47
N ILE A 197 5.72 30.22 -11.31
CA ILE A 197 6.54 30.92 -10.34
C ILE A 197 6.79 32.32 -10.88
N ASN A 198 6.36 33.34 -10.15
CA ASN A 198 6.61 34.73 -10.53
C ASN A 198 8.14 34.98 -10.61
N PRO A 199 8.70 35.30 -11.80
CA PRO A 199 10.13 35.53 -11.99
C PRO A 199 10.68 36.70 -11.17
N HIS A 200 9.79 37.62 -10.78
CA HIS A 200 10.13 38.79 -9.97
C HIS A 200 10.02 38.53 -8.46
N SER A 201 9.59 37.33 -8.04
CA SER A 201 9.51 36.99 -6.62
C SER A 201 10.90 36.73 -6.03
N ALA A 202 11.09 37.07 -4.76
CA ALA A 202 12.32 36.76 -4.04
C ALA A 202 12.61 35.24 -4.01
N ALA A 203 11.57 34.41 -4.04
CA ALA A 203 11.67 32.96 -4.08
C ALA A 203 12.28 32.42 -5.39
N PHE A 204 12.15 33.15 -6.51
CA PHE A 204 12.68 32.73 -7.81
C PHE A 204 14.21 32.65 -7.80
N LYS A 205 14.90 33.60 -7.15
CA LYS A 205 16.37 33.63 -7.07
C LYS A 205 16.93 32.43 -6.31
N SER A 206 16.24 32.00 -5.24
CA SER A 206 16.60 30.80 -4.49
C SER A 206 16.35 29.54 -5.30
N PHE A 207 15.20 29.46 -5.99
CA PHE A 207 14.81 28.33 -6.84
C PHE A 207 15.81 28.07 -7.98
N THR A 208 16.26 29.11 -8.69
CA THR A 208 17.24 28.96 -9.78
C THR A 208 18.64 28.56 -9.31
N ARG A 209 19.00 28.90 -8.07
CA ARG A 209 20.32 28.57 -7.50
C ARG A 209 20.43 27.09 -7.11
N GLU A 210 19.30 26.47 -6.76
CA GLU A 210 19.23 25.09 -6.29
C GLU A 210 19.13 24.08 -7.44
N PHE A 211 18.68 24.51 -8.63
CA PHE A 211 18.53 23.66 -9.81
C PHE A 211 19.16 24.25 -11.09
N PRO A 212 20.50 24.40 -11.16
CA PRO A 212 21.19 25.06 -12.27
C PRO A 212 21.08 24.32 -13.63
N GLN A 213 20.70 23.04 -13.65
CA GLN A 213 20.56 22.24 -14.88
C GLN A 213 19.13 22.23 -15.47
N ASN A 214 18.16 22.92 -14.85
CA ASN A 214 16.76 22.96 -15.31
C ASN A 214 16.46 24.16 -16.24
N ASN A 215 17.40 24.55 -17.10
CA ASN A 215 17.16 25.62 -18.08
C ASN A 215 15.98 25.35 -19.02
N HIS A 216 15.60 24.09 -19.23
CA HIS A 216 14.40 23.71 -20.00
C HIS A 216 13.08 24.05 -19.27
N ILE A 217 13.06 24.09 -17.94
CA ILE A 217 11.86 24.51 -17.18
C ILE A 217 11.72 26.04 -17.21
N ILE A 218 12.84 26.76 -17.30
CA ILE A 218 12.87 28.23 -17.30
C ILE A 218 12.53 28.78 -18.69
N SER A 219 12.86 28.08 -19.79
CA SER A 219 12.59 28.58 -21.15
C SER A 219 11.13 28.49 -21.59
N LEU A 220 10.24 27.90 -20.80
CA LEU A 220 8.81 27.79 -21.10
C LEU A 220 7.99 28.96 -20.54
N TYR A 221 8.66 29.97 -19.96
CA TYR A 221 8.04 31.19 -19.42
C TYR A 221 8.49 32.47 -20.12
N LYS A 222 9.01 32.36 -21.35
CA LYS A 222 9.17 33.49 -22.29
C LYS A 222 8.18 33.36 -23.44
#